data_AF-A0A197JMW5-F1
#
_entry.id   AF-A0A197JMW5-F1
#
_cell.length_a   1.000
_cell.length_b   1.000
_cell.length_c   1.000
_cell.angle_alpha   90.00
_cell.angle_beta   90.00
_cell.angle_gamma   90.00
#
_symmetry.space_group_name_H-M   'P 1'
#
loop_
_entity.id
_entity.type
_entity.pdbx_description
1 polymer ?
#
loop_
_entity_poly.entity_id
_entity_poly.type
_entity_poly.pdbx_seq_one_letter_code
_entity_poly.pdbx_strand_id
1 'polypeptide(L)'
;MAVQDVHTNVQGVRRVYESGPPSSSSETMYLVCHPDPSLKKDILLWDDILAVFSSALYVRCGATVLPFAKGPDFKNLDPLRIAAVPGATIDVVIRDQLIEKELSLDTLQQALPDSPQEYPN
;
A
#
# COMPACT_ATOMS: atom_id res chain seq x y z
N MET A 1 25.43 -13.42 -23.87
CA MET A 1 23.97 -13.17 -23.95
C MET A 1 23.30 -14.03 -22.90
N ALA A 2 22.48 -13.40 -22.03
CA ALA A 2 21.48 -13.95 -21.09
C ALA A 2 22.00 -14.97 -20.05
N VAL A 3 21.63 -14.92 -18.77
CA VAL A 3 20.28 -14.73 -18.21
C VAL A 3 20.32 -13.95 -16.89
N GLN A 4 19.38 -13.00 -16.75
CA GLN A 4 18.92 -12.51 -15.46
C GLN A 4 18.06 -13.63 -14.87
N ASP A 5 18.46 -14.23 -13.75
CA ASP A 5 17.62 -15.14 -12.98
C ASP A 5 17.23 -14.42 -11.68
N VAL A 6 16.20 -13.58 -11.78
CA VAL A 6 14.81 -13.82 -11.33
C VAL A 6 14.74 -13.91 -9.81
N HIS A 7 14.16 -12.87 -9.21
CA HIS A 7 13.75 -12.85 -7.80
C HIS A 7 12.73 -13.99 -7.56
N THR A 8 13.19 -15.22 -7.28
CA THR A 8 12.34 -16.42 -7.37
C THR A 8 11.33 -16.52 -6.22
N ASN A 9 11.47 -15.69 -5.19
CA ASN A 9 10.61 -15.72 -4.01
C ASN A 9 10.19 -14.31 -3.59
N VAL A 10 9.69 -13.52 -4.53
CA VAL A 10 9.12 -12.20 -4.23
C VAL A 10 7.71 -12.06 -4.80
N GLN A 11 6.92 -11.23 -4.15
CA GLN A 11 5.59 -10.83 -4.57
C GLN A 11 5.60 -9.35 -4.92
N GLY A 12 5.19 -9.04 -6.15
CA GLY A 12 4.93 -7.66 -6.55
C GLY A 12 3.71 -7.12 -5.79
N VAL A 13 3.85 -5.95 -5.17
CA VAL A 13 2.79 -5.25 -4.45
C VAL A 13 2.75 -3.79 -4.88
N ARG A 14 1.56 -3.19 -4.90
CA ARG A 14 1.38 -1.75 -5.13
C ARG A 14 0.33 -1.19 -4.20
N ARG A 15 0.50 0.07 -3.79
CA ARG A 15 -0.50 0.77 -2.99
C ARG A 15 -1.74 1.14 -3.82
N VAL A 16 -2.90 1.08 -3.21
CA VAL A 16 -4.16 1.61 -3.74
C VAL A 16 -4.90 2.30 -2.59
N TYR A 17 -5.44 3.49 -2.83
CA TYR A 17 -6.24 4.19 -1.81
C TYR A 17 -7.69 3.70 -1.83
N GLU A 18 -8.29 3.52 -0.65
CA GLU A 18 -9.71 3.12 -0.48
C GLU A 18 -10.67 4.14 -1.11
N SER A 19 -10.40 5.42 -0.93
CA SER A 19 -11.20 6.55 -1.40
C SER A 19 -10.29 7.58 -2.06
N GLY A 20 -10.08 7.45 -3.36
CA GLY A 20 -9.29 8.41 -4.14
C GLY A 20 -9.52 8.22 -5.64
N PRO A 21 -9.23 9.24 -6.46
CA PRO A 21 -9.29 9.09 -7.91
C PRO A 21 -8.32 7.98 -8.34
N PRO A 22 -8.61 7.21 -9.40
CA PRO A 22 -7.82 6.04 -9.84
C PRO A 22 -6.41 6.39 -10.38
N SER A 23 -5.90 7.57 -10.08
CA SER A 23 -4.86 8.28 -10.80
C SER A 23 -3.72 8.67 -9.87
N SER A 24 -2.96 7.68 -9.43
CA SER A 24 -1.53 7.85 -9.19
C SER A 24 -0.86 6.53 -9.54
N SER A 25 0.03 6.57 -10.53
CA SER A 25 0.89 5.44 -10.91
C SER A 25 1.63 4.95 -9.66
N SER A 26 1.05 3.94 -9.02
CA SER A 26 1.61 3.40 -7.79
C SER A 26 2.75 2.48 -8.17
N GLU A 27 3.95 2.86 -7.75
CA GLU A 27 5.17 2.10 -7.98
C GLU A 27 4.99 0.67 -7.44
N THR A 28 5.38 -0.31 -8.25
CA THR A 28 5.37 -1.71 -7.83
C THR A 28 6.62 -1.98 -7.02
N MET A 29 6.41 -2.36 -5.76
CA MET A 29 7.44 -2.82 -4.85
C MET A 29 7.45 -4.35 -4.83
N TYR A 30 8.54 -4.95 -4.37
CA TYR A 30 8.66 -6.40 -4.25
C TYR A 30 8.90 -6.77 -2.79
N LEU A 31 7.96 -7.53 -2.21
CA LEU A 31 8.12 -8.11 -0.88
C LEU A 31 8.66 -9.52 -1.00
N VAL A 32 9.54 -9.91 -0.08
CA VAL A 32 10.05 -11.28 0.02
C VAL A 32 8.92 -12.18 0.49
N CYS A 33 8.72 -13.30 -0.21
CA CYS A 33 7.81 -14.35 0.21
C CYS A 33 8.52 -15.28 1.20
N HIS A 34 7.72 -16.08 1.90
CA HIS A 34 8.24 -17.15 2.75
C HIS A 34 7.54 -18.45 2.38
N PRO A 35 8.24 -19.59 2.29
CA PRO A 35 7.59 -20.87 2.08
C PRO A 35 6.81 -21.28 3.33
N ASP A 36 5.49 -21.50 3.21
CA ASP A 36 4.68 -22.01 4.31
C ASP A 36 4.66 -23.54 4.31
N PRO A 37 5.24 -24.21 5.33
CA PRO A 37 5.30 -25.66 5.39
C PRO A 37 3.92 -26.32 5.59
N SER A 38 2.94 -25.59 6.12
CA SER A 38 1.58 -26.10 6.37
C SER A 38 0.69 -25.99 5.13
N LEU A 39 0.85 -24.90 4.37
CA LEU A 39 0.05 -24.61 3.18
C LEU A 39 0.69 -25.08 1.87
N LYS A 40 1.98 -25.44 1.89
CA LYS A 40 2.80 -25.78 0.72
C LYS A 40 2.75 -24.69 -0.36
N LYS A 41 2.66 -23.44 0.07
CA LYS A 41 2.56 -22.24 -0.77
C LYS A 41 3.49 -21.17 -0.22
N ASP A 42 3.96 -20.31 -1.11
CA ASP A 42 4.59 -19.07 -0.70
C ASP A 42 3.57 -18.13 -0.08
N ILE A 43 3.96 -17.47 1.00
CA ILE A 43 3.14 -16.55 1.77
C ILE A 43 3.84 -15.20 1.91
N LEU A 44 3.04 -14.16 2.11
CA LEU A 44 3.47 -12.90 2.68
C LEU A 44 3.00 -12.81 4.13
N LEU A 45 3.88 -12.36 5.02
CA LEU A 45 3.46 -12.03 6.38
C LEU A 45 2.76 -10.67 6.37
N TRP A 46 1.67 -10.58 7.13
CA TRP A 46 0.93 -9.32 7.25
C TRP A 46 1.77 -8.22 7.90
N ASP A 47 2.61 -8.56 8.88
CA ASP A 47 3.56 -7.62 9.48
C ASP A 47 4.55 -7.03 8.47
N ASP A 48 5.05 -7.84 7.52
CA ASP A 48 5.94 -7.35 6.44
C ASP A 48 5.19 -6.36 5.53
N ILE A 49 3.91 -6.60 5.27
CA ILE A 49 3.05 -5.67 4.53
C ILE A 49 2.85 -4.38 5.33
N LEU A 50 2.55 -4.47 6.63
CA LEU A 50 2.35 -3.30 7.50
C LEU A 50 3.63 -2.48 7.71
N ALA A 51 4.81 -3.10 7.70
CA ALA A 51 6.09 -2.41 7.78
C ALA A 51 6.31 -1.45 6.60
N VAL A 52 5.76 -1.78 5.42
CA VAL A 52 5.83 -0.94 4.22
C VAL A 52 4.59 -0.05 4.07
N PHE A 53 3.42 -0.56 4.45
CA PHE A 53 2.12 0.09 4.31
C PHE A 53 1.42 0.15 5.66
N SER A 54 1.84 1.07 6.51
CA SER A 54 1.38 1.19 7.90
C SER A 54 -0.14 1.36 8.08
N SER A 55 -0.84 1.82 7.04
CA SER A 55 -2.29 2.01 7.03
C SER A 55 -3.02 1.01 6.11
N ALA A 56 -2.42 -0.15 5.85
CA ALA A 56 -3.04 -1.22 5.06
C ALA A 56 -4.28 -1.78 5.75
N LEU A 57 -5.37 -1.89 4.99
CA LEU A 57 -6.65 -2.41 5.45
C LEU A 57 -6.85 -3.85 5.01
N TYR A 58 -6.58 -4.12 3.73
CA TYR A 58 -6.69 -5.43 3.12
C TYR A 58 -5.88 -5.48 1.82
N VAL A 59 -5.76 -6.66 1.26
CA VAL A 59 -5.08 -6.91 -0.02
C VAL A 59 -6.05 -7.50 -1.03
N ARG A 60 -5.88 -7.16 -2.30
CA ARG A 60 -6.67 -7.73 -3.40
C ARG A 60 -5.82 -8.00 -4.63
N CYS A 61 -6.27 -8.93 -5.46
CA CYS A 61 -5.73 -9.17 -6.79
C CYS A 61 -6.86 -9.00 -7.80
N GLY A 62 -6.82 -7.91 -8.58
CA GLY A 62 -7.93 -7.52 -9.43
C GLY A 62 -9.20 -7.25 -8.61
N ALA A 63 -10.28 -7.95 -8.92
CA ALA A 63 -11.56 -7.83 -8.20
C ALA A 63 -11.66 -8.70 -6.94
N THR A 64 -10.65 -9.52 -6.63
CA THR A 64 -10.73 -10.52 -5.55
C THR A 64 -9.92 -10.08 -4.33
N VAL A 65 -10.58 -9.94 -3.18
CA VAL A 65 -9.91 -9.73 -1.89
C VAL A 65 -9.24 -11.03 -1.46
N LEU A 66 -7.95 -10.96 -1.09
CA LEU A 66 -7.20 -12.12 -0.64
C LEU A 66 -7.39 -12.29 0.89
N PRO A 67 -7.95 -13.42 1.35
CA PRO A 67 -8.16 -13.64 2.78
C PRO A 67 -6.85 -14.03 3.47
N PHE A 68 -6.80 -13.81 4.79
CA PHE A 68 -5.80 -14.45 5.64
C PHE A 68 -5.93 -15.96 5.56
N ALA A 69 -4.78 -16.64 5.54
CA ALA A 69 -4.72 -18.08 5.59
C ALA A 69 -5.33 -18.57 6.91
N LYS A 70 -6.10 -19.64 6.81
CA LYS A 70 -6.83 -20.22 7.92
C LYS A 70 -6.31 -21.60 8.26
N GLY A 71 -6.34 -21.92 9.55
CA GLY A 71 -6.12 -23.27 10.05
C GLY A 71 -7.31 -24.20 9.75
N PRO A 72 -7.20 -25.48 10.15
CA PRO A 72 -8.27 -26.47 9.97
C PRO A 72 -9.57 -26.11 10.71
N ASP A 73 -9.48 -25.27 11.72
CA ASP A 73 -10.58 -24.73 12.52
C ASP A 73 -11.17 -23.43 11.94
N PHE A 74 -10.81 -23.06 10.71
CA PHE A 74 -11.25 -21.84 10.02
C PHE A 74 -10.90 -20.52 10.73
N LYS A 75 -10.02 -20.57 11.74
CA LYS A 75 -9.44 -19.38 12.36
C LYS A 75 -8.22 -18.91 11.58
N ASN A 76 -7.97 -17.61 11.59
CA ASN A 76 -6.77 -17.07 10.99
C ASN A 76 -5.54 -17.65 11.71
N LEU A 77 -4.54 -18.00 10.93
CA LEU A 77 -3.26 -18.46 11.47
C LEU A 77 -2.52 -17.29 12.12
N ASP A 78 -1.76 -17.59 13.16
CA ASP A 78 -0.81 -16.68 13.79
C ASP A 78 0.63 -17.17 13.49
N PRO A 79 1.52 -16.32 12.95
CA PRO A 79 1.28 -14.95 12.50
C PRO A 79 0.34 -14.91 11.27
N LEU A 80 -0.33 -13.76 11.10
CA LEU A 80 -1.21 -13.48 9.97
C LEU A 80 -0.41 -13.55 8.67
N ARG A 81 -0.93 -14.32 7.72
CA ARG A 81 -0.26 -14.59 6.45
C ARG A 81 -1.24 -14.61 5.29
N ILE A 82 -0.83 -14.06 4.16
CA ILE A 82 -1.57 -14.02 2.90
C ILE A 82 -0.87 -14.95 1.91
N ALA A 83 -1.63 -15.70 1.12
CA ALA A 83 -1.04 -16.50 0.05
C ALA A 83 -0.47 -15.59 -1.06
N ALA A 84 0.78 -15.83 -1.45
CA ALA A 84 1.36 -15.18 -2.61
C ALA A 84 0.60 -15.56 -3.89
N VAL A 85 0.60 -14.67 -4.87
CA VAL A 85 0.01 -14.83 -6.19
C VAL A 85 1.10 -14.67 -7.24
N PRO A 86 1.82 -15.77 -7.59
CA PRO A 86 2.93 -15.72 -8.54
C PRO A 86 2.51 -15.09 -9.87
N GLY A 87 3.35 -14.20 -10.40
CA GLY A 87 3.12 -13.53 -11.69
C GLY A 87 2.06 -12.42 -11.68
N ALA A 88 1.40 -12.17 -10.54
CA ALA A 88 0.48 -11.06 -10.37
C ALA A 88 1.07 -9.98 -9.46
N THR A 89 0.56 -8.75 -9.57
CA THR A 89 0.80 -7.69 -8.59
C THR A 89 -0.41 -7.58 -7.67
N ILE A 90 -0.18 -7.66 -6.35
CA ILE A 90 -1.21 -7.50 -5.34
C ILE A 90 -1.40 -6.01 -5.03
N ASP A 91 -2.65 -5.57 -5.01
CA ASP A 91 -3.04 -4.26 -4.51
C ASP A 91 -3.12 -4.32 -2.99
N VAL A 92 -2.31 -3.50 -2.31
CA VAL A 92 -2.44 -3.21 -0.89
C VAL A 92 -3.36 -2.00 -0.77
N VAL A 93 -4.58 -2.23 -0.26
CA VAL A 93 -5.53 -1.14 -0.06
C VAL A 93 -5.21 -0.44 1.24
N ILE A 94 -4.96 0.86 1.16
CA ILE A 94 -4.56 1.71 2.27
C ILE A 94 -5.69 2.70 2.51
N ARG A 95 -6.00 2.92 3.79
CA ARG A 95 -6.88 4.03 4.16
C ARG A 95 -6.18 5.33 3.79
N ASP A 96 -6.86 6.21 3.05
CA ASP A 96 -6.34 7.54 2.82
C ASP A 96 -6.17 8.21 4.18
N GLN A 97 -4.92 8.38 4.61
CA GLN A 97 -4.63 9.39 5.59
C GLN A 97 -4.74 10.67 4.79
N LEU A 98 -5.92 11.29 4.83
CA LEU A 98 -6.14 12.65 4.36
C LEU A 98 -5.12 13.48 5.13
N ILE A 99 -3.93 13.61 4.56
CA ILE A 99 -2.91 14.50 5.08
C ILE A 99 -3.62 15.82 5.09
N GLU A 100 -3.66 16.46 6.26
CA GLU A 100 -4.12 17.81 6.52
C GLU A 100 -3.28 18.86 5.74
N LYS A 101 -2.87 18.53 4.51
CA LYS A 101 -2.17 19.40 3.56
C LYS A 101 -3.15 20.36 2.90
N GLU A 102 -4.40 19.95 2.74
CA GLU A 102 -5.53 20.80 2.32
C GLU A 102 -6.06 21.69 3.47
N LEU A 103 -5.31 21.89 4.55
CA LEU A 103 -5.55 22.97 5.53
C LEU A 103 -4.46 24.04 5.48
N SER A 104 -3.35 23.79 4.78
CA SER A 104 -2.24 24.75 4.66
C SER A 104 -2.34 25.63 3.41
N LEU A 105 -3.10 25.24 2.39
CA LEU A 105 -3.23 26.04 1.17
C LEU A 105 -4.17 27.24 1.36
N ASP A 106 -5.30 27.06 2.06
CA ASP A 106 -6.22 28.16 2.38
C ASP A 106 -5.59 29.19 3.35
N THR A 107 -4.65 28.77 4.20
CA THR A 107 -4.00 29.66 5.17
C THR A 107 -2.93 30.58 4.51
N LEU A 108 -2.36 30.20 3.36
CA LEU A 108 -1.36 31.05 2.67
C LEU A 108 -1.97 32.10 1.73
N GLN A 109 -3.25 32.00 1.39
CA GLN A 109 -3.93 32.99 0.55
C GLN A 109 -4.40 34.23 1.34
N GLN A 110 -4.40 34.19 2.67
CA GLN A 110 -4.85 35.31 3.54
C GLN A 110 -3.71 36.17 4.13
N ALA A 111 -2.43 35.91 3.82
CA ALA A 111 -1.30 36.62 4.42
C ALA A 111 -0.53 37.54 3.45
N LEU A 112 -1.23 38.18 2.50
CA LEU A 112 -0.69 39.35 1.79
C LEU A 112 -1.08 40.61 2.57
N PRO A 113 -0.16 41.29 3.29
CA PRO A 113 -0.42 42.64 3.74
C PRO A 113 -0.47 43.56 2.52
N ASP A 114 -1.60 44.23 2.35
CA ASP A 114 -1.75 45.38 1.46
C ASP A 114 -0.69 46.43 1.84
N SER A 115 0.04 46.95 0.86
CA SER A 115 0.97 48.08 1.01
C SER A 115 1.06 48.79 -0.34
N PRO A 116 1.29 50.13 -0.41
CA PRO A 116 1.48 51.12 0.65
C PRO A 116 0.46 52.29 0.61
N GLN A 117 0.19 52.89 1.77
CA GLN A 117 -0.61 54.11 1.89
C GLN A 117 0.11 55.31 1.21
N GLU A 118 -0.58 55.95 0.27
CA GLU A 118 -0.19 57.21 -0.38
C GLU A 118 -0.02 58.35 0.64
N TYR A 119 1.04 59.15 0.47
CA TYR A 119 1.22 60.45 1.12
C TYR A 119 0.49 61.54 0.33
N PRO A 120 -0.22 62.49 0.99
CA PRO A 120 -0.41 63.80 0.40
C PRO A 120 0.13 64.95 1.29
N ASN A 121 1.01 65.72 0.64
CA ASN A 121 1.37 67.15 0.72
C ASN A 121 1.32 67.91 2.06
#